data_AF-A0A966W2B6-F1
#
_entry.id   AF-A0A966W2B6-F1
#
_cell.length_a   1.000
_cell.length_b   1.000
_cell.length_c   1.000
_cell.angle_alpha   90.00
_cell.angle_beta   90.00
_cell.angle_gamma   90.00
#
_symmetry.space_group_name_H-M   'P 1'
#
loop_
_entity.id
_entity.type
_entity.pdbx_description
1 polymer ?
#
loop_
_entity_poly.entity_id
_entity_poly.type
_entity_poly.pdbx_seq_one_letter_code
_entity_poly.pdbx_strand_id
1 'polypeptide(L)' 'MPTTTTPGQPDFIGVLRGVSFAMEVKRPGCKETREQAGELLMWQLAGSKVSVVHSVAEAVEFIVTQVLKQESN' A
#
# COMPACT_ATOMS: atom_id res chain seq x y z
N MET A 1 11.50 15.08 19.35
CA MET A 1 11.14 15.57 18.02
C MET A 1 9.83 14.90 17.63
N PRO A 2 8.73 15.62 17.35
CA PRO A 2 7.57 15.00 16.73
C PRO A 2 8.00 14.57 15.32
N THR A 3 8.00 13.28 15.04
CA THR A 3 8.13 12.78 13.69
C THR A 3 6.87 13.15 12.93
N THR A 4 7.00 13.67 11.72
CA THR A 4 5.87 14.06 10.85
C THR A 4 5.04 12.87 10.35
N THR A 5 5.39 11.64 10.75
CA THR A 5 4.66 10.43 10.42
C THR A 5 3.43 10.31 11.31
N THR A 6 2.27 10.47 10.70
CA THR A 6 0.98 10.14 11.30
C THR A 6 1.00 8.67 11.73
N PRO A 7 0.55 8.31 12.94
CA PRO A 7 0.41 6.91 13.33
C PRO A 7 -0.42 6.15 12.29
N GLY A 8 0.07 4.99 11.84
CA GLY A 8 -0.61 4.18 10.84
C GLY A 8 -0.29 4.53 9.37
N GLN A 9 0.55 5.54 9.12
CA GLN A 9 1.00 5.86 7.76
C GLN A 9 1.64 4.64 7.09
N PRO A 10 1.25 4.27 5.85
CA PRO A 10 1.82 3.14 5.12
C PRO A 10 3.32 3.30 4.88
N ASP A 11 4.05 2.19 4.95
CA ASP A 11 5.50 2.16 4.72
C ASP A 11 5.90 2.67 3.32
N PHE A 12 5.11 2.35 2.29
CA PHE A 12 5.30 2.83 0.93
C PHE A 12 4.07 3.54 0.42
N ILE A 13 4.28 4.75 -0.13
CA ILE A 13 3.26 5.52 -0.84
C ILE A 13 3.90 5.98 -2.14
N GLY A 14 3.21 5.81 -3.26
CA GLY A 14 3.76 6.16 -4.56
C GLY A 14 2.71 6.30 -5.64
N VAL A 15 3.17 6.79 -6.80
CA VAL A 15 2.39 6.87 -8.03
C VAL A 15 3.21 6.26 -9.15
N LEU A 16 2.63 5.31 -9.88
CA LEU A 16 3.28 4.68 -11.03
C LEU A 16 2.31 4.71 -12.21
N ARG A 17 2.74 5.31 -13.33
CA ARG A 17 1.92 5.49 -14.54
C ARG A 17 0.54 6.14 -14.26
N GLY A 18 0.51 7.09 -13.33
CA GLY A 18 -0.73 7.79 -12.94
C GLY A 18 -1.63 7.02 -11.98
N VAL A 19 -1.26 5.79 -11.59
CA VAL A 19 -2.00 5.01 -10.59
C VAL A 19 -1.33 5.19 -9.23
N SER A 20 -2.07 5.73 -8.27
CA SER A 20 -1.61 5.85 -6.89
C SER A 20 -1.70 4.51 -6.16
N PHE A 21 -0.72 4.25 -5.30
CA PHE A 21 -0.72 3.07 -4.45
C PHE A 21 -0.16 3.36 -3.05
N ALA A 22 -0.58 2.54 -2.10
CA ALA A 22 -0.01 2.47 -0.76
C ALA A 22 0.24 1.02 -0.35
N MET A 23 1.35 0.74 0.33
CA MET A 23 1.64 -0.60 0.86
C MET A 23 2.12 -0.51 2.30
N GLU A 24 1.65 -1.46 3.10
CA GLU A 24 2.17 -1.74 4.43
C GLU A 24 3.01 -3.02 4.37
N VAL A 25 4.22 -3.00 4.93
CA VAL A 25 5.13 -4.13 4.94
C VAL A 25 5.11 -4.82 6.30
N LYS A 26 4.93 -6.14 6.29
CA LYS A 26 4.95 -6.96 7.49
C LYS A 26 5.96 -8.10 7.37
N ARG A 27 6.44 -8.57 8.53
CA ARG A 27 7.13 -9.87 8.58
C ARG A 27 6.11 -10.98 8.32
N PRO A 28 6.49 -12.08 7.65
CA PRO A 28 5.60 -13.21 7.41
C PRO A 28 4.84 -13.64 8.68
N GLY A 29 3.52 -13.79 8.57
CA GLY A 29 2.64 -14.16 9.68
C GLY A 29 2.18 -13.01 10.59
N CYS A 30 2.72 -11.79 10.44
CA CYS A 30 2.23 -10.60 11.13
C CYS A 30 1.07 -9.94 10.36
N LYS A 31 0.21 -9.23 11.09
CA LYS A 31 -0.87 -8.40 10.52
C LYS A 31 -0.60 -6.92 10.76
N GLU A 32 -1.22 -6.09 9.95
CA GLU A 32 -1.37 -4.65 10.16
C GLU A 32 -2.10 -4.35 11.48
N THR A 33 -1.75 -3.22 12.10
CA THR A 33 -2.50 -2.72 13.27
C THR A 33 -3.84 -2.15 12.83
N ARG A 34 -4.74 -1.89 13.79
CA ARG A 34 -6.05 -1.29 13.50
C ARG A 34 -5.90 0.10 12.85
N GLU A 35 -4.92 0.87 13.30
CA GLU A 35 -4.61 2.21 12.79
C GLU A 35 -4.12 2.12 11.34
N GLN A 36 -3.24 1.16 11.04
CA GLN A 36 -2.74 0.92 9.68
C GLN A 36 -3.85 0.44 8.74
N ALA A 37 -4.71 -0.46 9.20
CA ALA A 37 -5.89 -0.88 8.43
C ALA A 37 -6.83 0.29 8.13
N GLY A 38 -7.03 1.18 9.11
CA GLY A 38 -7.83 2.40 8.94
C GLY A 38 -7.23 3.33 7.89
N GLU A 39 -5.92 3.56 7.93
CA GLU A 39 -5.23 4.42 6.98
C GLU A 39 -5.23 3.82 5.56
N LEU A 40 -4.94 2.52 5.41
CA LEU A 40 -5.04 1.83 4.12
C LEU A 40 -6.45 1.92 3.52
N LEU A 41 -7.49 1.82 4.35
CA LEU A 41 -8.87 2.03 3.89
C LEU A 41 -9.08 3.47 3.38
N MET A 42 -8.54 4.49 4.05
CA MET A 42 -8.64 5.87 3.58
C MET A 42 -7.94 6.06 2.22
N TRP A 43 -6.75 5.48 2.04
CA TRP A 43 -6.04 5.51 0.75
C TRP A 43 -6.82 4.79 -0.35
N GLN A 44 -7.44 3.66 -0.02
CA GLN A 44 -8.28 2.92 -0.95
C GLN A 44 -9.51 3.72 -1.37
N LEU A 45 -10.21 4.35 -0.42
CA LEU A 45 -11.37 5.21 -0.68
C LEU A 45 -10.99 6.44 -1.50
N ALA A 46 -9.76 6.94 -1.36
CA ALA A 46 -9.21 8.01 -2.19
C ALA A 46 -8.80 7.55 -3.61
N GLY A 47 -9.03 6.27 -3.96
CA GLY A 47 -8.78 5.72 -5.29
C GLY A 47 -7.41 5.03 -5.46
N SER A 48 -6.62 4.92 -4.39
CA SER A 48 -5.33 4.24 -4.46
C SER A 48 -5.47 2.73 -4.40
N LYS A 49 -4.56 2.02 -5.07
CA LYS A 49 -4.41 0.57 -4.87
C LYS A 49 -3.69 0.33 -3.54
N VAL A 50 -4.21 -0.55 -2.70
CA VAL A 50 -3.62 -0.81 -1.38
C VAL A 50 -3.32 -2.29 -1.18
N SER A 51 -2.25 -2.60 -0.45
CA SER A 51 -1.92 -3.96 -0.06
C SER A 51 -1.09 -4.03 1.23
N VAL A 52 -1.27 -5.10 1.99
CA VAL A 52 -0.32 -5.52 3.02
C VAL A 52 0.55 -6.61 2.41
N VAL A 53 1.87 -6.42 2.41
CA VAL A 53 2.81 -7.34 1.78
C VAL A 53 3.82 -7.88 2.79
N HIS A 54 4.18 -9.15 2.64
CA HIS A 54 5.06 -9.87 3.56
C HIS A 54 6.41 -10.24 2.97
N SER A 55 6.62 -9.91 1.70
CA SER A 55 7.85 -10.19 0.97
C SER A 55 8.06 -9.24 -0.20
N VAL A 56 9.30 -9.18 -0.70
CA VAL A 56 9.61 -8.43 -1.93
C VAL A 56 8.86 -8.99 -3.14
N ALA A 57 8.69 -10.32 -3.20
CA ALA A 57 7.95 -10.98 -4.27
C ALA A 57 6.49 -10.52 -4.32
N GLU A 58 5.81 -10.47 -3.17
CA GLU A 58 4.43 -9.97 -3.07
C GLU A 58 4.33 -8.47 -3.43
N ALA A 59 5.30 -7.66 -3.02
CA ALA A 59 5.35 -6.25 -3.40
C ALA A 59 5.44 -6.08 -4.92
N VAL A 60 6.34 -6.84 -5.58
CA VAL A 60 6.49 -6.81 -7.04
C VAL A 60 5.23 -7.32 -7.73
N GLU A 61 4.65 -8.42 -7.26
CA GLU A 61 3.41 -8.97 -7.79
C GLU A 61 2.26 -7.97 -7.69
N PHE A 62 2.11 -7.30 -6.54
CA PHE A 62 1.10 -6.26 -6.35
C PHE A 62 1.27 -5.12 -7.36
N ILE A 63 2.50 -4.61 -7.53
CA ILE A 63 2.77 -3.54 -8.51
C ILE A 63 2.45 -4.01 -9.94
N VAL A 64 2.89 -5.21 -10.33
CA VAL A 64 2.67 -5.72 -11.68
C VAL A 64 1.19 -5.99 -11.96
N THR A 65 0.46 -6.55 -10.99
CA THR A 65 -0.90 -7.03 -11.21
C THR A 65 -1.98 -6.00 -10.93
N GLN A 66 -1.78 -5.11 -9.95
CA GLN A 66 -2.79 -4.15 -9.49
C GLN A 66 -2.51 -2.71 -9.93
N VAL A 67 -1.24 -2.35 -10.09
CA VAL A 67 -0.83 -0.97 -10.42
C VAL A 67 -0.51 -0.80 -11.90
N LEU A 68 0.13 -1.80 -12.53
CA LEU A 68 0.55 -1.73 -13.93
C LEU A 68 -0.44 -2.30 -14.95
N LYS A 69 -1.44 -3.08 -14.55
CA LYS A 69 -2.44 -3.59 -15.51
C LYS A 69 -3.22 -2.41 -16.10
N GLN A 70 -2.98 -2.16 -17.39
CA GLN A 70 -3.85 -1.33 -18.20
C GLN A 70 -5.02 -2.19 -18.65
N GLU A 71 -6.25 -1.70 -18.49
CA GLU A 71 -7.35 -2.22 -19.28
C GLU A 71 -7.03 -1.90 -20.74
N SER A 72 -6.84 -2.95 -21.55
CA SER A 72 -6.76 -2.80 -23.00
C SER A 72 -8.08 -2.18 -23.46
N ASN A 73 -7.97 -0.96 -23.98
CA ASN A 73 -9.06 -0.17 -24.54
C ASN A 73 -9.85 -0.90 -25.64
#